data_AF-E6TZ36-F1
#
_entry.id   AF-E6TZ36-F1
#
_cell.length_a   1.000
_cell.length_b   1.000
_cell.length_c   1.000
_cell.angle_alpha   90.00
_cell.angle_beta   90.00
_cell.angle_gamma   90.00
#
_symmetry.space_group_name_H-M   'P 1'
#
loop_
_entity.id
_entity.type
_entity.pdbx_description
1 polymer ?
#
loop_
_entity_poly.entity_id
_entity_poly.type
_entity_poly.pdbx_seq_one_letter_code
_entity_poly.pdbx_strand_id
1 'polypeptide(L)'
;MINIFLGLLFIFFKPNLSFLDIGIAYYITNIIGYISIFFGVKELARKYNGIVKVQPYVIFMMIHSIIFLLLNVSGNSPLTIEMSSYMAVISLIGLGFIIVGTFLVFIIISKLIEVLKVETSKTVSARKLELVCAAMMITFFLTGVSYFLFPLTPEIPQMMMGILLFLKVIFLFGFYNVFLRNRESIVEHY
;
A
#
# COMPACT_ATOMS: atom_id res chain seq x y z
N MET A 1 4.55 16.31 4.43
CA MET A 1 4.17 15.07 5.18
C MET A 1 2.69 14.74 5.10
N ILE A 2 1.79 15.71 5.21
CA ILE A 2 0.35 15.49 5.09
C ILE A 2 -0.04 14.77 3.79
N ASN A 3 0.63 15.11 2.67
CA ASN A 3 0.42 14.45 1.37
C ASN A 3 0.70 12.94 1.41
N ILE A 4 1.69 12.49 2.19
CA ILE A 4 1.95 11.04 2.37
C ILE A 4 0.80 10.40 3.12
N PHE A 5 0.34 11.02 4.21
CA PHE A 5 -0.77 10.50 4.99
C PHE A 5 -2.09 10.44 4.19
N LEU A 6 -2.42 11.50 3.46
CA LEU A 6 -3.56 11.51 2.54
C LEU A 6 -3.41 10.42 1.47
N GLY A 7 -2.22 10.24 0.93
CA GLY A 7 -1.97 9.19 -0.05
C GLY A 7 -2.16 7.78 0.53
N LEU A 8 -1.70 7.54 1.76
CA LEU A 8 -1.92 6.29 2.49
C LEU A 8 -3.40 6.07 2.81
N LEU A 9 -4.14 7.12 3.15
CA LEU A 9 -5.60 7.05 3.32
C LEU A 9 -6.27 6.57 2.03
N PHE A 10 -5.96 7.16 0.87
CA PHE A 10 -6.55 6.72 -0.40
C PHE A 10 -6.21 5.27 -0.76
N ILE A 11 -5.00 4.81 -0.45
CA ILE A 11 -4.59 3.42 -0.74
C ILE A 11 -5.24 2.44 0.24
N PHE A 12 -5.38 2.81 1.52
CA PHE A 12 -5.84 1.91 2.58
C PHE A 12 -7.34 1.94 2.86
N PHE A 13 -8.00 3.07 2.63
CA PHE A 13 -9.42 3.28 2.92
C PHE A 13 -10.29 2.69 1.81
N LYS A 14 -10.16 1.36 1.66
CA LYS A 14 -10.93 0.53 0.74
C LYS A 14 -11.46 -0.65 1.54
N PRO A 15 -12.77 -0.76 1.77
CA PRO A 15 -13.35 -1.83 2.58
C PRO A 15 -13.42 -3.16 1.81
N ASN A 16 -12.31 -3.54 1.17
CA ASN A 16 -12.26 -4.75 0.35
C ASN A 16 -12.06 -5.94 1.29
N LEU A 17 -13.10 -6.74 1.47
CA LEU A 17 -13.04 -8.00 2.23
C LEU A 17 -12.61 -9.18 1.36
N SER A 18 -12.72 -9.06 0.04
CA SER A 18 -12.15 -10.01 -0.91
C SER A 18 -10.72 -9.61 -1.28
N PHE A 19 -9.82 -10.60 -1.29
CA PHE A 19 -8.39 -10.40 -1.54
C PHE A 19 -8.11 -9.86 -2.96
N LEU A 20 -8.87 -10.31 -3.97
CA LEU A 20 -8.71 -9.91 -5.38
C LEU A 20 -9.83 -8.97 -5.87
N ASP A 21 -10.50 -8.25 -4.96
CA ASP A 21 -11.41 -7.17 -5.35
C ASP A 21 -10.63 -5.93 -5.81
N ILE A 22 -10.20 -5.97 -7.07
CA ILE A 22 -9.23 -5.04 -7.67
C ILE A 22 -9.80 -4.50 -9.00
N GLY A 23 -10.89 -3.73 -8.90
CA GLY A 23 -11.57 -3.12 -10.04
C GLY A 23 -11.07 -1.71 -10.42
N ILE A 24 -11.82 -1.04 -11.30
CA ILE A 24 -11.51 0.32 -11.79
C ILE A 24 -11.36 1.32 -10.62
N ALA A 25 -12.31 1.31 -9.68
CA ALA A 25 -12.28 2.21 -8.51
C ALA A 25 -11.04 1.98 -7.64
N TYR A 26 -10.56 0.72 -7.55
CA TYR A 26 -9.34 0.38 -6.84
C TYR A 26 -8.12 1.07 -7.47
N TYR A 27 -7.98 1.04 -8.80
CA TYR A 27 -6.83 1.65 -9.44
C TYR A 27 -6.89 3.18 -9.45
N ILE A 28 -8.07 3.79 -9.60
CA ILE A 28 -8.23 5.25 -9.53
C ILE A 28 -7.77 5.78 -8.16
N THR A 29 -8.25 5.17 -7.09
CA THR A 29 -7.88 5.55 -5.71
C THR A 29 -6.39 5.32 -5.45
N ASN A 30 -5.80 4.23 -5.98
CA ASN A 30 -4.35 4.01 -5.91
C ASN A 30 -3.56 5.10 -6.66
N ILE A 31 -3.98 5.50 -7.86
CA ILE A 31 -3.31 6.55 -8.63
C ILE A 31 -3.30 7.86 -7.83
N ILE A 32 -4.45 8.29 -7.32
CA ILE A 32 -4.57 9.50 -6.48
C ILE A 32 -3.68 9.37 -5.24
N GLY A 33 -3.68 8.20 -4.61
CA GLY A 33 -2.88 7.89 -3.44
C GLY A 33 -1.38 8.00 -3.71
N TYR A 34 -0.88 7.33 -4.75
CA TYR A 34 0.54 7.34 -5.11
C TYR A 34 1.02 8.70 -5.63
N ILE A 35 0.18 9.46 -6.33
CA ILE A 35 0.48 10.86 -6.69
C ILE A 35 0.68 11.71 -5.42
N SER A 36 -0.22 11.54 -4.44
CA SER A 36 -0.11 12.25 -3.15
C SER A 36 1.15 11.86 -2.39
N ILE A 37 1.48 10.56 -2.33
CA ILE A 37 2.74 10.08 -1.74
C ILE A 37 3.94 10.66 -2.50
N PHE A 38 3.92 10.68 -3.84
CA PHE A 38 5.02 11.20 -4.65
C PHE A 38 5.34 12.65 -4.31
N PHE A 39 4.32 13.52 -4.26
CA PHE A 39 4.52 14.92 -3.87
C PHE A 39 5.02 15.05 -2.43
N GLY A 40 4.50 14.23 -1.50
CA GLY A 40 4.96 14.22 -0.12
C GLY A 40 6.41 13.74 0.06
N VAL A 41 6.84 12.73 -0.71
CA VAL A 41 8.22 12.23 -0.76
C VAL A 41 9.14 13.29 -1.37
N LYS A 42 8.72 13.96 -2.45
CA LYS A 42 9.48 15.05 -3.09
C LYS A 42 9.67 16.25 -2.16
N GLU A 43 8.63 16.61 -1.40
CA GLU A 43 8.69 17.66 -0.38
C GLU A 43 9.70 17.29 0.73
N LEU A 44 9.64 16.05 1.21
CA LEU A 44 10.53 15.56 2.26
C LEU A 44 11.97 15.36 1.80
N ALA A 45 12.20 15.02 0.54
CA ALA A 45 13.54 14.86 -0.03
C ALA A 45 14.38 16.15 0.04
N ARG A 46 13.74 17.32 0.16
CA ARG A 46 14.44 18.59 0.40
C ARG A 46 15.06 18.69 1.80
N LYS A 47 14.59 17.88 2.75
CA LYS A 47 15.00 17.89 4.16
C LYS A 47 15.79 16.64 4.55
N TYR A 48 15.51 15.50 3.92
CA TYR A 48 16.04 14.20 4.29
C TYR A 48 16.53 13.44 3.06
N ASN A 49 17.86 13.30 2.91
CA ASN A 49 18.48 12.69 1.73
C ASN A 49 18.09 11.23 1.53
N GLY A 50 17.83 10.49 2.62
CA GLY A 50 17.42 9.09 2.55
C GLY A 50 16.07 8.86 1.83
N ILE A 51 15.19 9.87 1.80
CA ILE A 51 13.82 9.75 1.27
C ILE A 51 13.81 9.63 -0.25
N VAL A 52 14.86 10.09 -0.93
CA VAL A 52 15.00 9.97 -2.40
C VAL A 52 14.93 8.50 -2.83
N LYS A 53 15.40 7.55 -2.00
CA LYS A 53 15.36 6.11 -2.28
C LYS A 53 13.94 5.54 -2.36
N VAL A 54 12.92 6.24 -1.84
CA VAL A 54 11.52 5.81 -1.89
C VAL A 54 10.85 6.18 -3.22
N GLN A 55 11.31 7.26 -3.87
CA GLN A 55 10.71 7.78 -5.11
C GLN A 55 10.55 6.74 -6.23
N PRO A 56 11.54 5.87 -6.53
CA PRO A 56 11.42 4.90 -7.62
C PRO A 56 10.25 3.93 -7.42
N TYR A 57 10.04 3.48 -6.18
CA TYR A 57 8.94 2.56 -5.84
C TYR A 57 7.58 3.25 -6.02
N VAL A 58 7.47 4.52 -5.63
CA VAL A 58 6.22 5.28 -5.79
C VAL A 58 5.92 5.53 -7.28
N ILE A 59 6.91 5.91 -8.07
CA ILE A 59 6.77 6.11 -9.52
C ILE A 59 6.37 4.80 -10.19
N PHE A 60 7.04 3.69 -9.85
CA PHE A 60 6.68 2.37 -10.36
C PHE A 60 5.21 2.04 -10.04
N MET A 61 4.76 2.29 -8.81
CA MET A 61 3.39 2.02 -8.40
C MET A 61 2.35 2.92 -9.07
N MET A 62 2.70 4.17 -9.41
CA MET A 62 1.86 5.02 -10.25
C MET A 62 1.68 4.42 -11.64
N ILE A 63 2.79 4.05 -12.29
CA ILE A 63 2.78 3.46 -13.64
C ILE A 63 2.01 2.13 -13.63
N HIS A 64 2.30 1.26 -12.66
CA HIS A 64 1.58 0.00 -12.44
C HIS A 64 0.08 0.25 -12.34
N SER A 65 -0.35 1.19 -11.49
CA SER A 65 -1.77 1.47 -11.30
C SER A 65 -2.44 2.01 -12.57
N ILE A 66 -1.74 2.83 -13.36
CA ILE A 66 -2.25 3.35 -14.65
C ILE A 66 -2.39 2.21 -15.66
N ILE A 67 -1.37 1.36 -15.83
CA ILE A 67 -1.41 0.23 -16.77
C ILE A 67 -2.58 -0.69 -16.44
N PHE A 68 -2.73 -1.08 -15.18
CA PHE A 68 -3.80 -1.98 -14.78
C PHE A 68 -5.18 -1.31 -14.79
N LEU A 69 -5.27 0.01 -14.59
CA LEU A 69 -6.51 0.74 -14.84
C LEU A 69 -6.93 0.61 -16.32
N LEU A 70 -6.00 0.84 -17.25
CA LEU A 70 -6.26 0.74 -18.68
C LEU A 70 -6.69 -0.68 -19.08
N LEU A 71 -6.01 -1.70 -18.54
CA LEU A 71 -6.39 -3.10 -18.77
C LEU A 71 -7.79 -3.42 -18.24
N ASN A 72 -8.17 -2.90 -17.07
CA ASN A 72 -9.51 -3.11 -16.52
C ASN A 72 -10.60 -2.39 -17.34
N VAL A 73 -10.34 -1.14 -17.77
CA VAL A 73 -11.30 -0.38 -18.59
C VAL A 73 -11.48 -1.01 -19.98
N SER A 74 -10.42 -1.58 -20.55
CA SER A 74 -10.48 -2.24 -21.86
C SER A 74 -11.04 -3.67 -21.82
N GLY A 75 -11.46 -4.18 -20.66
CA GLY A 75 -11.91 -5.58 -20.50
C GLY A 75 -10.79 -6.63 -20.58
N ASN A 76 -9.53 -6.20 -20.63
CA ASN A 76 -8.34 -7.06 -20.70
C ASN A 76 -7.70 -7.24 -19.33
N SER A 77 -8.50 -7.25 -18.26
CA SER A 77 -7.97 -7.47 -16.92
C SER A 77 -7.47 -8.91 -16.80
N PRO A 78 -6.27 -9.16 -16.24
CA PRO A 78 -5.80 -10.52 -15.99
C PRO A 78 -6.73 -11.37 -15.10
N LEU A 79 -7.66 -10.72 -14.40
CA LEU A 79 -8.70 -11.37 -13.60
C LEU A 79 -9.93 -11.78 -14.41
N THR A 80 -10.13 -11.23 -15.61
CA THR A 80 -11.36 -11.42 -16.41
C THR A 80 -11.10 -12.02 -17.80
N ILE A 81 -9.87 -12.02 -18.29
CA ILE A 81 -9.52 -12.61 -19.59
C ILE A 81 -9.75 -14.13 -19.56
N GLU A 82 -10.38 -14.65 -20.62
CA GLU A 82 -10.59 -16.08 -20.82
C GLU A 82 -9.27 -16.87 -20.86
N MET A 83 -9.22 -17.99 -20.13
CA MET A 83 -8.07 -18.89 -20.07
C MET A 83 -7.95 -19.79 -21.31
N SER A 84 -7.90 -19.21 -22.51
CA SER A 84 -7.41 -19.93 -23.68
C SER A 84 -5.91 -20.20 -23.53
N SER A 85 -5.39 -21.29 -24.12
CA SER A 85 -4.03 -21.79 -23.86
C SER A 85 -2.92 -20.74 -23.96
N TYR A 86 -3.00 -19.78 -24.89
CA TYR A 86 -1.99 -18.73 -25.05
C TYR A 86 -2.20 -17.55 -24.09
N MET A 87 -3.45 -17.23 -23.73
CA MET A 87 -3.77 -16.15 -22.79
C MET A 87 -3.55 -16.57 -21.33
N ALA A 88 -3.59 -17.86 -21.02
CA ALA A 88 -3.41 -18.36 -19.66
C ALA A 88 -2.06 -17.93 -19.03
N VAL A 89 -0.98 -17.95 -19.82
CA VAL A 89 0.35 -17.51 -19.36
C VAL A 89 0.37 -16.01 -19.07
N ILE A 90 -0.23 -15.21 -19.96
CA ILE A 90 -0.32 -13.75 -19.81
C ILE A 90 -1.16 -13.38 -18.58
N SER A 91 -2.31 -14.04 -18.38
CA SER A 91 -3.18 -13.84 -17.22
C SER A 91 -2.48 -14.24 -15.92
N LEU A 92 -1.75 -15.36 -15.89
CA LEU A 92 -1.01 -15.80 -14.71
C LEU A 92 0.11 -14.81 -14.33
N ILE A 93 0.90 -14.37 -15.32
CA ILE A 93 1.95 -13.36 -15.11
C ILE A 93 1.31 -12.05 -14.63
N GLY A 94 0.23 -11.61 -15.28
CA GLY A 94 -0.53 -10.41 -14.91
C GLY A 94 -1.04 -10.47 -13.47
N LEU A 95 -1.61 -11.60 -13.05
CA LEU A 95 -2.03 -11.83 -11.66
C LEU A 95 -0.86 -11.71 -10.68
N GLY A 96 0.30 -12.30 -11.01
CA GLY A 96 1.52 -12.14 -10.24
C GLY A 96 1.91 -10.67 -10.06
N PHE A 97 1.89 -9.89 -11.14
CA PHE A 97 2.15 -8.44 -11.09
C PHE A 97 1.12 -7.68 -10.25
N ILE A 98 -0.16 -8.08 -10.23
CA ILE A 98 -1.19 -7.47 -9.38
C ILE A 98 -0.89 -7.73 -7.90
N ILE A 99 -0.56 -8.97 -7.54
CA ILE A 99 -0.26 -9.36 -6.15
C ILE A 99 1.00 -8.65 -5.66
N VAL A 100 2.07 -8.68 -6.46
CA VAL A 100 3.34 -7.99 -6.15
C VAL A 100 3.12 -6.48 -6.03
N GLY A 101 2.34 -5.89 -6.94
CA GLY A 101 1.98 -4.47 -6.87
C GLY A 101 1.23 -4.13 -5.58
N THR A 102 0.29 -4.98 -5.17
CA THR A 102 -0.44 -4.77 -3.92
C THR A 102 0.46 -4.89 -2.69
N PHE A 103 1.48 -5.75 -2.74
CA PHE A 103 2.47 -5.89 -1.67
C PHE A 103 3.45 -4.70 -1.58
N LEU A 104 3.79 -4.08 -2.72
CA LEU A 104 4.77 -2.99 -2.80
C LEU A 104 4.41 -1.75 -1.96
N VAL A 105 3.11 -1.52 -1.67
CA VAL A 105 2.71 -0.45 -0.75
C VAL A 105 3.36 -0.61 0.63
N PHE A 106 3.47 -1.84 1.13
CA PHE A 106 4.07 -2.11 2.44
C PHE A 106 5.58 -1.88 2.42
N ILE A 107 6.23 -2.16 1.29
CA ILE A 107 7.65 -1.85 1.09
C ILE A 107 7.87 -0.34 1.09
N ILE A 108 7.04 0.42 0.38
CA ILE A 108 7.09 1.90 0.39
C ILE A 108 6.95 2.42 1.83
N ILE A 109 5.97 1.92 2.57
CA ILE A 109 5.73 2.32 3.96
C ILE A 109 6.88 1.96 4.88
N SER A 110 7.40 0.74 4.78
CA SER A 110 8.53 0.28 5.58
C SER A 110 9.76 1.16 5.35
N LYS A 111 10.06 1.50 4.09
CA LYS A 111 11.15 2.42 3.73
C LYS A 111 10.91 3.84 4.23
N LEU A 112 9.66 4.33 4.18
CA LEU A 112 9.31 5.63 4.75
C LEU A 112 9.56 5.68 6.25
N ILE A 113 9.15 4.65 6.99
CA ILE A 113 9.36 4.59 8.45
C ILE A 113 10.85 4.51 8.76
N GLU A 114 11.61 3.67 8.05
CA GLU A 114 13.05 3.50 8.24
C GLU A 114 13.78 4.85 8.13
N VAL A 115 13.51 5.60 7.05
CA VAL A 115 14.16 6.90 6.85
C VAL A 115 13.68 7.92 7.89
N LEU A 116 12.37 8.02 8.13
CA LEU A 116 11.84 8.98 9.10
C LEU A 116 12.31 8.69 10.53
N LYS A 117 12.53 7.42 10.89
CA LYS A 117 13.05 7.01 12.21
C LYS A 117 14.46 7.51 12.44
N VAL A 118 15.35 7.35 11.45
CA VAL A 118 16.74 7.83 11.53
C VAL A 118 16.78 9.34 11.65
N GLU A 119 15.96 10.03 10.86
CA GLU A 119 16.05 11.48 10.67
C GLU A 119 15.26 12.30 11.71
N THR A 120 14.30 11.70 12.42
CA THR A 120 13.49 12.41 13.43
C THR A 120 13.83 12.02 14.88
N SER A 121 14.78 11.11 15.09
CA SER A 121 15.15 10.56 16.41
C SER A 121 13.99 9.95 17.21
N LYS A 122 12.82 9.74 16.61
CA LYS A 122 11.61 9.14 17.23
C LYS A 122 11.67 7.62 17.21
N THR A 123 12.73 7.05 17.78
CA THR A 123 13.08 5.62 17.64
C THR A 123 12.05 4.67 18.24
N VAL A 124 11.52 4.97 19.42
CA VAL A 124 10.60 4.06 20.15
C VAL A 124 9.22 4.00 19.50
N SER A 125 8.66 5.14 19.12
CA SER A 125 7.33 5.20 18.50
C SER A 125 7.34 4.74 17.04
N ALA A 126 8.42 5.00 16.30
CA ALA A 126 8.63 4.43 14.97
C ALA A 126 8.73 2.89 15.00
N ARG A 127 9.33 2.31 16.05
CA ARG A 127 9.42 0.85 16.22
C ARG A 127 8.04 0.18 16.33
N LYS A 128 7.08 0.84 16.99
CA LYS A 128 5.69 0.35 17.05
C LYS A 128 5.05 0.35 15.64
N LEU A 129 5.31 1.37 14.84
CA LEU A 129 4.83 1.43 13.45
C LEU A 129 5.48 0.36 12.56
N GLU A 130 6.78 0.09 12.74
CA GLU A 130 7.47 -1.01 12.05
C GLU A 130 6.81 -2.36 12.39
N LEU A 131 6.48 -2.60 13.66
CA LEU A 131 5.80 -3.82 14.10
C LEU A 131 4.42 -3.96 13.44
N VAL A 132 3.62 -2.90 13.45
CA VAL A 132 2.29 -2.91 12.80
C VAL A 132 2.44 -3.13 11.29
N CYS A 133 3.43 -2.51 10.65
CA CYS A 133 3.72 -2.74 9.23
C CYS A 133 4.12 -4.19 8.94
N ALA A 134 4.95 -4.79 9.80
CA ALA A 134 5.31 -6.20 9.69
C ALA A 134 4.09 -7.12 9.86
N ALA A 135 3.23 -6.84 10.83
CA ALA A 135 1.96 -7.55 11.00
C ALA A 135 1.09 -7.45 9.74
N MET A 136 0.94 -6.25 9.16
CA MET A 136 0.20 -6.07 7.90
C MET A 136 0.78 -6.92 6.75
N MET A 137 2.11 -6.94 6.61
CA MET A 137 2.78 -7.75 5.57
C MET A 137 2.54 -9.24 5.77
N ILE A 138 2.67 -9.74 7.00
CA ILE A 138 2.43 -11.14 7.34
C ILE A 138 0.96 -11.50 7.09
N THR A 139 0.02 -10.68 7.56
CA THR A 139 -1.41 -10.92 7.35
C THR A 139 -1.75 -10.91 5.85
N PHE A 140 -1.20 -9.98 5.06
CA PHE A 140 -1.37 -9.97 3.61
C PHE A 140 -0.86 -11.25 2.95
N PHE A 141 0.35 -11.69 3.32
CA PHE A 141 0.93 -12.93 2.80
C PHE A 141 0.07 -14.15 3.14
N LEU A 142 -0.34 -14.29 4.41
CA LEU A 142 -1.20 -15.40 4.85
C LEU A 142 -2.58 -15.35 4.18
N THR A 143 -3.11 -14.15 3.92
CA THR A 143 -4.36 -13.99 3.17
C THR A 143 -4.21 -14.50 1.75
N GLY A 144 -3.12 -14.13 1.06
CA GLY A 144 -2.86 -14.62 -0.29
C GLY A 144 -2.70 -16.14 -0.33
N VAL A 145 -1.91 -16.70 0.59
CA VAL A 145 -1.73 -18.16 0.70
C VAL A 145 -3.05 -18.87 0.98
N SER A 146 -3.85 -18.38 1.93
CA SER A 146 -5.14 -18.99 2.26
C SER A 146 -6.15 -18.88 1.12
N TYR A 147 -6.16 -17.76 0.39
CA TYR A 147 -7.03 -17.56 -0.77
C TYR A 147 -6.78 -18.60 -1.88
N PHE A 148 -5.52 -18.94 -2.16
CA PHE A 148 -5.19 -19.93 -3.20
C PHE A 148 -5.21 -21.39 -2.71
N LEU A 149 -4.87 -21.66 -1.45
CA LEU A 149 -4.85 -23.03 -0.91
C LEU A 149 -6.22 -23.55 -0.47
N PHE A 150 -7.12 -22.66 -0.04
CA PHE A 150 -8.43 -23.03 0.47
C PHE A 150 -9.57 -22.33 -0.28
N PRO A 151 -9.73 -22.59 -1.59
CA PRO A 151 -10.76 -21.93 -2.40
C PRO A 151 -12.20 -22.26 -1.95
N LEU A 152 -12.39 -23.38 -1.24
CA LEU A 152 -13.69 -23.82 -0.72
C LEU A 152 -14.07 -23.19 0.63
N THR A 153 -13.15 -22.48 1.29
CA THR A 153 -13.41 -21.80 2.57
C THR A 153 -13.09 -20.30 2.47
N PRO A 154 -13.86 -19.53 1.70
CA PRO A 154 -13.61 -18.11 1.46
C PRO A 154 -13.69 -17.24 2.72
N GLU A 155 -14.30 -17.75 3.79
CA GLU A 155 -14.42 -17.10 5.09
C GLU A 155 -13.05 -16.84 5.75
N ILE A 156 -12.07 -17.73 5.57
CA ILE A 156 -10.74 -17.61 6.15
C ILE A 156 -10.00 -16.39 5.57
N PRO A 157 -9.77 -16.27 4.25
CA PRO A 157 -9.11 -15.10 3.69
C PRO A 157 -9.92 -13.81 3.92
N GLN A 158 -11.26 -13.87 3.97
CA GLN A 158 -12.09 -12.70 4.31
C GLN A 158 -11.86 -12.21 5.75
N MET A 159 -11.78 -13.13 6.72
CA MET A 159 -11.46 -12.78 8.10
C MET A 159 -10.07 -12.15 8.21
N MET A 160 -9.08 -12.69 7.47
CA MET A 160 -7.73 -12.13 7.41
C MET A 160 -7.71 -10.74 6.75
N MET A 161 -8.52 -10.50 5.71
CA MET A 161 -8.71 -9.17 5.14
C MET A 161 -9.32 -8.18 6.15
N GLY A 162 -10.28 -8.63 6.96
CA GLY A 162 -10.84 -7.86 8.08
C GLY A 162 -9.76 -7.46 9.10
N ILE A 163 -8.91 -8.42 9.50
CA ILE A 163 -7.75 -8.15 10.37
C ILE A 163 -6.79 -7.14 9.71
N LEU A 164 -6.50 -7.31 8.41
CA LEU A 164 -5.62 -6.41 7.67
C LEU A 164 -6.18 -4.99 7.60
N LEU A 165 -7.49 -4.82 7.41
CA LEU A 165 -8.17 -3.53 7.47
C LEU A 165 -8.03 -2.87 8.84
N PHE A 166 -8.24 -3.63 9.91
CA PHE A 166 -8.07 -3.14 11.27
C PHE A 166 -6.62 -2.69 11.53
N LEU A 167 -5.63 -3.49 11.10
CA LEU A 167 -4.21 -3.14 11.19
C LEU A 167 -3.86 -1.88 10.39
N LYS A 168 -4.46 -1.68 9.20
CA LYS A 168 -4.30 -0.44 8.42
C LYS A 168 -4.82 0.78 9.18
N VAL A 169 -5.96 0.67 9.86
CA VAL A 169 -6.50 1.77 10.69
C VAL A 169 -5.56 2.09 11.86
N ILE A 170 -5.09 1.06 12.58
CA ILE A 170 -4.08 1.23 13.65
C ILE A 170 -2.83 1.91 13.09
N PHE A 171 -2.37 1.47 11.92
CA PHE A 171 -1.20 2.04 11.27
C PHE A 171 -1.38 3.52 10.95
N LEU A 172 -2.49 3.89 10.31
CA LEU A 172 -2.79 5.28 9.95
C LEU A 172 -2.86 6.17 11.19
N PHE A 173 -3.56 5.72 12.24
CA PHE A 173 -3.66 6.46 13.49
C PHE A 173 -2.29 6.62 14.15
N GLY A 174 -1.49 5.57 14.19
CA GLY A 174 -0.12 5.62 14.71
C GLY A 174 0.76 6.57 13.89
N PHE A 175 0.69 6.49 12.56
CA PHE A 175 1.48 7.32 11.66
C PHE A 175 1.15 8.80 11.84
N TYR A 176 -0.13 9.13 11.94
CA TYR A 176 -0.61 10.49 12.22
C TYR A 176 -0.03 11.02 13.54
N ASN A 177 -0.17 10.25 14.63
CA ASN A 177 0.31 10.71 15.94
C ASN A 177 1.84 10.86 16.00
N VAL A 178 2.59 9.94 15.39
CA VAL A 178 4.06 9.95 15.46
C VAL A 178 4.65 11.06 14.58
N PHE A 179 4.15 11.22 13.36
CA PHE A 179 4.79 12.07 12.36
C PHE A 179 4.05 13.39 12.08
N LEU A 180 2.72 13.46 12.19
CA LEU A 180 1.96 14.69 11.91
C LEU A 180 1.70 15.51 13.18
N ARG A 181 1.00 14.94 14.17
CA ARG A 181 0.57 15.66 15.38
C ARG A 181 1.75 16.27 16.17
N ASN A 182 2.80 15.50 16.37
CA ASN A 182 3.99 15.94 17.12
C ASN A 182 4.88 16.95 16.35
N ARG A 183 4.48 17.40 15.16
CA ARG A 183 5.17 18.48 14.43
C ARG A 183 4.51 19.83 14.65
N GLU A 184 3.18 19.85 14.84
CA GLU A 184 2.40 21.06 15.10
C GLU A 184 2.68 21.61 16.51
N SER A 185 2.86 20.72 17.51
CA SER A 185 3.18 21.12 18.89
C SER A 185 4.55 21.80 19.06
N ILE A 186 5.43 21.72 18.06
CA ILE A 186 6.74 22.39 18.08
C ILE A 186 6.61 23.80 17.46
N VAL A 187 5.61 24.04 16.63
CA VAL A 187 5.38 25.35 15.99
C VAL A 187 4.55 26.28 16.89
N GLU A 188 3.69 25.74 17.77
CA GLU A 188 2.91 26.53 18.74
C GLU A 188 3.69 26.99 20.00
N HIS A 189 5.00 26.72 20.08
CA HIS A 189 5.86 27.15 21.18
C HIS A 189 7.00 28.09 20.75
N TYR A 190 6.91 28.63 19.54
CA TYR A 190 7.72 29.74 19.04
C TYR A 190 6.82 30.88 18.57
#